data_AF-A0A2V6P970-F1
#
_entry.id   AF-A0A2V6P970-F1
#
_cell.length_a   1.000
_cell.length_b   1.000
_cell.length_c   1.000
_cell.angle_alpha   90.00
_cell.angle_beta   90.00
_cell.angle_gamma   90.00
#
_symmetry.space_group_name_H-M   'P 1'
#
loop_
_entity.id
_entity.type
_entity.pdbx_description
1 polymer ?
#
loop_
_entity_poly.entity_id
_entity_poly.type
_entity_poly.pdbx_seq_one_letter_code
_entity_poly.pdbx_strand_id
1 'polypeptide(L)' 'MLGFLGGLEVIFLCLFGALIGLACFALWVWMLIDCLTNNGIPGSEKVAWVLVMIFTHFLGALIYFFVGRPKRKTA' A
#
# COMPACT_ATOMS: atom_id res chain seq x y z
N MET A 1 12.12 -36.95 -1.57
CA MET A 1 12.76 -35.74 -1.01
C MET A 1 11.73 -34.61 -0.79
N LEU A 2 10.59 -34.90 -0.13
CA LEU A 2 9.48 -33.93 0.07
C LEU A 2 8.69 -34.22 1.36
N GLY A 3 9.29 -34.95 2.33
CA GLY A 3 8.54 -35.56 3.44
C GLY A 3 9.05 -35.26 4.85
N PHE A 4 9.93 -34.27 5.04
CA PHE A 4 10.57 -34.02 6.34
C PHE A 4 10.70 -32.53 6.71
N LEU A 5 9.79 -31.69 6.22
CA LEU A 5 9.77 -30.24 6.49
C LEU A 5 8.72 -29.94 7.58
N GLY A 6 8.99 -30.47 8.77
CA GLY A 6 8.07 -30.51 9.90
C GLY A 6 7.90 -29.14 10.57
N GLY A 7 6.74 -28.50 10.40
CA GLY A 7 6.22 -27.43 11.27
C GLY A 7 6.97 -26.09 11.27
N LEU A 8 8.28 -26.09 11.53
CA LEU A 8 9.11 -24.90 11.71
C LEU A 8 9.25 -24.10 10.41
N GLU A 9 9.35 -24.78 9.26
CA GLU A 9 9.36 -24.12 7.95
C GLU A 9 8.01 -23.49 7.61
N VAL A 10 6.90 -24.14 7.97
CA VAL A 10 5.56 -23.58 7.79
C VAL A 10 5.38 -22.34 8.65
N ILE A 11 5.83 -22.38 9.91
CA ILE A 11 5.81 -21.22 10.81
C ILE A 11 6.64 -20.07 10.22
N PHE A 12 7.83 -20.36 9.71
CA PHE A 12 8.69 -19.34 9.10
C PHE A 12 8.03 -18.69 7.87
N LEU A 13 7.43 -19.48 6.98
CA LEU A 13 6.68 -18.99 5.82
C LEU A 13 5.47 -18.15 6.24
N CYS A 14 4.72 -18.58 7.26
CA CYS A 14 3.59 -17.81 7.80
C CYS A 14 4.04 -16.46 8.37
N LEU A 15 5.11 -16.43 9.17
CA LEU A 15 5.65 -15.19 9.75
C LEU A 15 6.15 -14.24 8.66
N PHE A 16 6.86 -14.77 7.66
CA PHE A 16 7.33 -13.99 6.53
C PHE A 16 6.18 -13.41 5.70
N GLY A 17 5.17 -14.22 5.40
CA GLY A 17 3.95 -13.77 4.73
C GLY A 17 3.19 -12.71 5.51
N ALA A 18 3.08 -12.85 6.83
CA ALA A 18 2.46 -11.84 7.71
C ALA A 18 3.23 -10.52 7.71
N LEU A 19 4.57 -10.57 7.73
CA LEU A 19 5.44 -9.39 7.62
C LEU A 19 5.23 -8.66 6.28
N ILE A 20 5.16 -9.39 5.17
CA ILE A 20 4.88 -8.82 3.86
C ILE A 20 3.48 -8.20 3.83
N GLY A 21 2.47 -8.92 4.33
CA GLY A 21 1.09 -8.41 4.41
C GLY A 21 1.01 -7.11 5.21
N LEU A 22 1.70 -7.05 6.35
CA LEU A 22 1.77 -5.85 7.18
C LEU A 22 2.48 -4.70 6.45
N ALA A 23 3.58 -4.98 5.74
CA ALA A 23 4.29 -3.97 4.96
C ALA A 23 3.42 -3.42 3.81
N CYS A 24 2.69 -4.28 3.09
CA CYS A 24 1.74 -3.87 2.05
C CYS A 24 0.60 -3.03 2.63
N PHE A 25 0.08 -3.41 3.80
CA PHE A 25 -0.96 -2.64 4.49
C PHE A 25 -0.44 -1.28 4.97
N ALA A 26 0.75 -1.24 5.56
CA ALA A 26 1.39 0.00 5.99
C ALA A 26 1.63 0.95 4.79
N LEU A 27 2.10 0.42 3.66
CA LEU A 27 2.26 1.18 2.42
C LEU A 27 0.92 1.74 1.96
N TRP A 28 -0.14 0.95 1.97
CA TRP A 28 -1.48 1.39 1.58
C TRP A 28 -2.00 2.54 2.47
N VAL A 29 -1.92 2.38 3.79
CA VAL A 29 -2.33 3.45 4.75
C VAL A 29 -1.47 4.70 4.54
N TRP A 30 -0.17 4.54 4.36
CA TRP A 30 0.73 5.67 4.15
C TRP A 30 0.39 6.46 2.88
N MET A 31 0.01 5.78 1.79
CA MET A 31 -0.41 6.45 0.55
C MET A 31 -1.72 7.21 0.70
N LEU A 32 -2.67 6.68 1.48
CA LEU A 32 -3.89 7.40 1.85
C LEU A 32 -3.57 8.70 2.61
N ILE A 33 -2.68 8.62 3.61
CA ILE A 33 -2.26 9.79 4.38
C ILE A 33 -1.56 10.81 3.48
N ASP A 34 -0.68 10.36 2.58
CA ASP A 34 0.02 11.25 1.64
C ASP A 34 -0.97 11.98 0.72
N CYS A 35 -1.95 11.27 0.15
CA CYS A 35 -2.99 11.88 -0.69
C CYS A 35 -3.83 12.91 0.05
N LEU A 36 -4.26 12.59 1.27
CA LEU A 36 -5.07 13.50 2.09
C LEU A 36 -4.29 14.75 2.50
N THR A 37 -3.00 14.62 2.81
CA THR A 37 -2.13 15.72 3.24
C THR A 37 -1.49 16.51 2.10
N ASN A 38 -1.55 16.03 0.85
CA ASN A 38 -0.96 16.72 -0.29
C ASN A 38 -1.81 17.91 -0.74
N ASN A 39 -1.42 19.14 -0.37
CA ASN A 39 -2.12 20.36 -0.81
C ASN A 39 -1.98 20.68 -2.31
N GLY A 40 -1.13 19.94 -3.04
CA GLY A 40 -0.98 20.08 -4.48
C GLY A 40 -2.07 19.39 -5.31
N ILE A 41 -2.91 18.54 -4.68
CA ILE A 41 -4.00 17.83 -5.34
C ILE A 41 -5.33 18.57 -5.07
N PRO A 42 -6.10 18.95 -6.10
CA PRO A 42 -7.44 19.51 -5.94
C PRO A 42 -8.36 18.57 -5.11
N GLY A 43 -9.29 19.15 -4.35
CA GLY A 43 -10.16 18.36 -3.45
C GLY A 43 -10.98 17.28 -4.15
N SER A 44 -11.52 17.55 -5.34
CA SER A 44 -12.26 16.57 -6.15
C SER A 44 -11.38 15.40 -6.61
N GLU A 45 -10.14 15.68 -6.99
CA GLU A 45 -9.17 14.68 -7.42
C GLU A 45 -8.68 13.83 -6.24
N LYS A 46 -8.51 14.42 -5.05
CA LYS A 46 -8.22 13.65 -3.82
C LYS A 46 -9.30 12.61 -3.54
N VAL A 47 -10.57 13.00 -3.66
CA VAL A 47 -11.70 12.08 -3.43
C VAL A 47 -11.63 10.91 -4.42
N ALA A 48 -11.37 11.18 -5.70
CA ALA A 48 -11.20 10.13 -6.71
C ALA A 48 -10.05 9.17 -6.37
N TRP A 49 -8.88 9.70 -5.99
CA TRP A 49 -7.73 8.88 -5.58
C TRP A 49 -7.99 8.04 -4.35
N VAL A 50 -8.66 8.59 -3.33
CA VAL A 50 -9.08 7.87 -2.13
C VAL A 50 -10.03 6.73 -2.50
N LEU A 51 -11.02 6.99 -3.36
CA LEU A 51 -11.93 5.96 -3.88
C LEU A 51 -11.15 4.83 -4.57
N VAL A 52 -10.27 5.17 -5.51
CA VAL A 52 -9.44 4.18 -6.22
C VAL A 52 -8.61 3.35 -5.23
N MET A 53 -7.95 3.99 -4.26
CA MET A 53 -7.16 3.30 -3.23
C MET A 53 -7.99 2.38 -2.33
N ILE A 54 -9.21 2.77 -1.94
CA ILE A 54 -10.07 1.93 -1.12
C ILE A 54 -10.58 0.73 -1.92
N PHE A 55 -11.06 0.93 -3.15
CA PHE A 55 -11.62 -0.16 -3.96
C PHE A 55 -10.58 -1.15 -4.48
N THR A 56 -9.35 -0.69 -4.74
CA THR A 56 -8.28 -1.53 -5.30
C THR A 56 -7.20 -1.90 -4.28
N HIS A 57 -7.31 -1.43 -3.04
CA HIS A 57 -6.36 -1.68 -1.94
C HIS A 57 -4.91 -1.41 -2.38
N PHE A 58 -4.03 -2.38 -2.18
CA PHE A 58 -2.59 -2.29 -2.44
C PHE A 58 -2.28 -1.85 -3.88
N LEU A 59 -3.05 -2.30 -4.87
CA LEU A 59 -2.89 -1.85 -6.26
C LEU A 59 -3.13 -0.34 -6.40
N GLY A 60 -4.17 0.20 -5.77
CA GLY A 60 -4.45 1.63 -5.82
C GLY A 60 -3.38 2.46 -5.14
N ALA A 61 -2.81 1.96 -4.05
CA ALA A 61 -1.68 2.62 -3.39
C ALA A 61 -0.43 2.66 -4.29
N LEU A 62 -0.14 1.56 -5.01
CA LEU A 62 0.93 1.52 -6.00
C LEU A 62 0.69 2.49 -7.15
N ILE A 63 -0.53 2.53 -7.71
CA ILE A 63 -0.88 3.44 -8.80
C ILE A 63 -0.75 4.90 -8.33
N TYR A 64 -1.26 5.22 -7.15
CA TYR A 64 -1.08 6.56 -6.56
C TYR A 64 0.41 6.90 -6.38
N PHE A 65 1.21 5.98 -5.86
CA PHE A 65 2.63 6.19 -5.63
C PHE A 65 3.41 6.53 -6.90
N PHE A 66 3.14 5.84 -8.02
CA PHE A 66 3.86 6.05 -9.28
C PHE A 66 3.27 7.14 -10.18
N VAL A 67 1.94 7.28 -10.22
CA VAL A 67 1.23 8.13 -11.19
C VAL A 67 0.53 9.28 -10.50
N GLY A 68 -0.20 8.98 -9.42
CA GLY A 68 -1.12 9.91 -8.77
C GLY A 68 -0.50 10.92 -7.81
N ARG A 69 0.83 10.90 -7.64
CA ARG A 69 1.54 11.76 -6.71
C ARG A 69 2.12 12.98 -7.45
N PRO A 70 1.35 14.06 -7.68
CA PRO A 70 1.92 15.27 -8.25
C PRO A 70 3.00 15.80 -7.30
N LYS A 71 4.12 16.23 -7.88
CA LYS A 71 5.20 16.85 -7.12
C LYS A 71 4.59 17.99 -6.32
N ARG A 72 4.75 17.95 -4.98
CA ARG A 72 4.31 19.04 -4.11
C ARG A 72 4.80 20.33 -4.73
N LYS A 73 3.89 21.26 -5.02
CA LYS A 73 4.27 22.61 -5.42
C LYS A 73 5.01 23.18 -4.21
N THR A 74 6.33 23.18 -4.25
CA THR A 74 7.15 23.93 -3.30
C THR A 74 6.76 25.38 -3.52
N ALA A 75 6.13 25.99 -2.51
CA ALA A 75 5.84 27.41 -2.50
C ALA A 75 7.13 28.23 -2.58
#